data_AF-A0AAD4AI40-F1
#
_entry.id   AF-A0AAD4AI40-F1
#
_cell.length_a   1.000
_cell.length_b   1.000
_cell.length_c   1.000
_cell.angle_alpha   90.00
_cell.angle_beta   90.00
_cell.angle_gamma   90.00
#
_symmetry.space_group_name_H-M   'P 1'
#
loop_
_entity.id
_entity.type
_entity.pdbx_description
1 polymer ?
#
loop_
_entity_poly.entity_id
_entity_poly.type
_entity_poly.pdbx_seq_one_letter_code
_entity_poly.pdbx_strand_id
1 'polypeptide(L)'
;MGPPNWLNKVKHLMREQGVKQIDLMSVFGVKSQGGVSHYFSGRKQASPEQLQSLASLFSVDVSLLTTETKSQSSAYAIDAAALTETFQTLARIDDFSDDEIFAFFKVYEKMGGARIAEAYDVITKLNKQREEELENKLFKLKKAQ
;
A
#
# COMPACT_ATOMS: atom_id res chain seq x y z
N MET A 1 -18.37 2.49 8.15
CA MET A 1 -17.17 1.69 8.46
C MET A 1 -16.25 1.75 7.26
N GLY A 2 -14.95 1.94 7.49
CA GLY A 2 -13.95 1.89 6.42
C GLY A 2 -13.62 0.46 6.00
N PRO A 3 -12.87 0.28 4.90
CA PRO A 3 -12.38 -1.03 4.49
C PRO A 3 -11.52 -1.67 5.60
N PRO A 4 -11.57 -3.01 5.77
CA PRO A 4 -10.83 -3.67 6.84
C PRO A 4 -9.33 -3.70 6.56
N ASN A 5 -8.51 -3.68 7.62
CA ASN A 5 -7.04 -3.60 7.55
C ASN A 5 -6.39 -4.73 6.71
N TRP A 6 -7.00 -5.92 6.72
CA TRP A 6 -6.52 -7.07 5.94
C TRP A 6 -6.72 -6.92 4.42
N LEU A 7 -7.62 -6.03 3.97
CA LEU A 7 -8.03 -5.96 2.57
C LEU A 7 -6.88 -5.63 1.63
N ASN A 8 -6.02 -4.69 1.99
CA ASN A 8 -4.90 -4.29 1.14
C ASN A 8 -3.92 -5.45 0.93
N LYS A 9 -3.69 -6.23 1.99
CA LYS A 9 -2.84 -7.43 1.95
C LYS A 9 -3.45 -8.51 1.05
N VAL A 10 -4.75 -8.79 1.21
CA VAL A 10 -5.47 -9.74 0.35
C VAL A 10 -5.48 -9.28 -1.11
N LYS A 11 -5.72 -8.00 -1.40
CA LYS A 11 -5.67 -7.47 -2.78
C LYS A 11 -4.29 -7.61 -3.42
N HIS A 12 -3.22 -7.47 -2.63
CA HIS A 12 -1.86 -7.71 -3.09
C HIS A 12 -1.66 -9.19 -3.47
N LEU A 13 -1.99 -10.10 -2.54
CA LEU A 13 -1.90 -11.55 -2.76
C LEU A 13 -2.76 -12.02 -3.94
N MET A 14 -3.96 -11.45 -4.12
CA MET A 14 -4.82 -11.71 -5.27
C MET A 14 -4.14 -11.37 -6.60
N ARG A 15 -3.41 -10.26 -6.67
CA ARG A 15 -2.69 -9.85 -7.88
C ARG A 15 -1.49 -10.76 -8.14
N GLU A 16 -0.74 -11.10 -7.10
CA GLU A 16 0.44 -11.97 -7.22
C GLU A 16 0.07 -13.40 -7.64
N GLN A 17 -1.01 -13.95 -7.09
CA GLN A 17 -1.41 -15.34 -7.30
C GLN A 17 -2.50 -15.51 -8.37
N GLY A 18 -2.91 -14.42 -9.03
CA GLY A 18 -3.96 -14.46 -10.07
C GLY A 18 -5.37 -14.81 -9.55
N VAL A 19 -5.60 -14.69 -8.25
CA VAL A 19 -6.87 -15.00 -7.58
C VAL A 19 -7.86 -13.84 -7.78
N LYS A 20 -9.08 -14.16 -8.21
CA LYS A 20 -10.16 -13.20 -8.46
C LYS A 20 -11.16 -13.18 -7.30
N GLN A 21 -11.99 -12.15 -7.25
CA GLN A 21 -13.01 -12.00 -6.20
C GLN A 21 -14.03 -13.14 -6.17
N ILE A 22 -14.27 -13.80 -7.31
CA ILE A 22 -15.15 -14.98 -7.40
C ILE A 22 -14.59 -16.16 -6.58
N ASP A 23 -13.26 -16.29 -6.51
CA ASP A 23 -12.59 -17.39 -5.82
C ASP A 23 -12.69 -17.25 -4.29
N LEU A 24 -12.99 -16.04 -3.80
CA LEU A 24 -13.20 -15.78 -2.38
C LEU A 24 -14.64 -16.08 -1.92
N MET A 25 -15.55 -16.41 -2.84
CA MET A 25 -16.95 -16.67 -2.48
C MET A 25 -17.10 -17.86 -1.53
N SER A 26 -16.34 -18.93 -1.76
CA SER A 26 -16.31 -20.13 -0.90
C SER A 26 -15.74 -19.79 0.48
N VAL A 27 -14.68 -18.99 0.53
CA VAL A 27 -14.03 -18.55 1.77
C VAL A 27 -15.00 -17.77 2.67
N PHE A 28 -15.81 -16.88 2.09
CA PHE A 28 -16.78 -16.11 2.84
C PHE A 28 -18.16 -16.76 2.98
N GLY A 29 -18.38 -17.94 2.37
CA GLY A 29 -19.67 -18.62 2.37
C GLY A 29 -20.79 -17.82 1.69
N VAL A 30 -20.46 -17.05 0.65
CA VAL A 30 -21.43 -16.20 -0.07
C VAL A 30 -21.74 -16.74 -1.46
N LYS A 31 -22.96 -16.47 -1.94
CA LYS A 31 -23.45 -16.97 -3.24
C LYS A 31 -23.13 -16.04 -4.42
N SER A 32 -22.54 -14.87 -4.17
CA SER A 32 -22.22 -13.89 -5.23
C SER A 32 -20.98 -13.07 -4.92
N GLN A 33 -20.33 -12.56 -5.98
CA GLN A 33 -19.23 -11.60 -5.86
C GLN A 33 -19.64 -10.34 -5.08
N GLY A 34 -20.88 -9.87 -5.24
CA GLY A 34 -21.43 -8.76 -4.47
C GLY A 34 -21.44 -9.03 -2.96
N GLY A 35 -21.66 -10.28 -2.56
CA GLY A 35 -21.52 -10.72 -1.18
C GLY A 35 -20.09 -10.55 -0.64
N VAL A 36 -19.07 -10.81 -1.46
CA VAL A 36 -17.65 -10.57 -1.13
C VAL A 36 -17.37 -9.07 -1.00
N SER A 37 -17.95 -8.24 -1.87
CA SER A 37 -17.79 -6.76 -1.80
C SER A 37 -18.28 -6.16 -0.48
N HIS A 38 -19.25 -6.79 0.19
CA HIS A 38 -19.67 -6.36 1.53
C HIS A 38 -18.57 -6.52 2.58
N TYR A 39 -17.70 -7.53 2.46
CA TYR A 39 -16.53 -7.66 3.32
C TYR A 39 -15.47 -6.61 2.97
N PHE A 40 -15.23 -6.38 1.67
CA PHE A 40 -14.23 -5.42 1.20
C PHE A 40 -14.59 -3.97 1.57
N SER A 41 -15.88 -3.64 1.61
CA SER A 41 -16.36 -2.32 2.03
C SER A 41 -16.45 -2.15 3.55
N GLY A 42 -16.19 -3.21 4.34
CA GLY A 42 -16.37 -3.19 5.79
C GLY A 42 -17.84 -3.20 6.24
N ARG A 43 -18.79 -3.46 5.33
CA ARG A 43 -20.22 -3.67 5.68
C ARG A 43 -20.44 -4.99 6.41
N LYS A 44 -19.59 -5.98 6.16
CA LYS A 44 -19.51 -7.24 6.91
C LYS A 44 -18.09 -7.42 7.46
N GLN A 45 -18.00 -7.94 8.67
CA GLN A 45 -16.73 -8.34 9.26
C GLN A 45 -16.47 -9.81 8.95
N ALA A 46 -15.21 -10.13 8.62
CA ALA A 46 -14.77 -11.52 8.48
C ALA A 46 -14.59 -12.14 9.87
N SER A 47 -15.07 -13.37 10.05
CA SER A 47 -14.80 -14.13 11.28
C SER A 47 -13.33 -14.59 11.34
N PRO A 48 -12.80 -14.95 12.53
CA PRO A 48 -11.47 -15.54 12.65
C PRO A 48 -11.25 -16.75 11.74
N GLU A 49 -12.25 -17.62 11.60
CA GLU A 49 -12.21 -18.80 10.74
C GLU A 49 -12.15 -18.42 9.26
N GLN A 50 -12.85 -17.36 8.87
CA GLN A 50 -12.79 -16.82 7.51
C GLN A 50 -11.43 -16.19 7.20
N LEU A 51 -10.82 -15.51 8.18
CA LEU A 51 -9.45 -15.00 8.04
C LEU A 51 -8.42 -16.14 7.96
N GLN A 52 -8.60 -17.21 8.73
CA GLN A 52 -7.78 -18.41 8.64
C GLN A 52 -7.92 -19.08 7.25
N SER A 53 -9.15 -19.12 6.73
CA SER A 53 -9.44 -19.69 5.41
C SER A 53 -8.84 -18.84 4.28
N LEU A 54 -8.88 -17.51 4.40
CA LEU A 54 -8.15 -16.60 3.51
C LEU A 54 -6.64 -16.86 3.56
N ALA A 55 -6.07 -16.93 4.76
CA ALA A 55 -4.64 -17.18 4.93
C ALA A 55 -4.22 -18.50 4.30
N SER A 56 -5.03 -19.54 4.48
CA SER A 56 -4.84 -20.86 3.89
C SER A 56 -4.92 -20.83 2.36
N LEU A 57 -5.90 -20.10 1.78
CA LEU A 57 -6.02 -19.94 0.34
C LEU A 57 -4.75 -19.34 -0.28
N PHE A 58 -4.15 -18.36 0.39
CA PHE A 58 -2.94 -17.69 -0.10
C PHE A 58 -1.63 -18.33 0.38
N SER A 59 -1.69 -19.43 1.16
CA SER A 59 -0.53 -20.09 1.77
C SER A 59 0.33 -19.15 2.62
N VAL A 60 -0.30 -18.28 3.41
CA VAL A 60 0.36 -17.33 4.33
C VAL A 60 -0.04 -17.60 5.77
N ASP A 61 0.76 -17.11 6.71
CA ASP A 61 0.39 -17.14 8.13
C ASP A 61 -0.76 -16.15 8.40
N VAL A 62 -1.74 -16.55 9.22
CA VAL A 62 -2.92 -15.72 9.55
C VAL A 62 -2.54 -14.41 10.23
N SER A 63 -1.40 -14.37 10.93
CA SER A 63 -0.83 -13.15 11.51
C SER A 63 -0.58 -12.08 10.45
N LEU A 64 -0.29 -12.45 9.19
CA LEU A 64 -0.16 -11.48 8.11
C LEU A 64 -1.46 -10.68 7.95
N LEU A 65 -2.62 -11.31 8.06
CA LEU A 65 -3.92 -10.66 7.87
C LEU A 65 -4.40 -9.92 9.14
N THR A 66 -4.09 -10.43 10.33
CA THR A 66 -4.56 -9.87 11.60
C THR A 66 -3.65 -8.82 12.20
N THR A 67 -2.36 -8.82 11.83
CA THR A 67 -1.44 -7.76 12.24
C THR A 67 -2.00 -6.45 11.74
N GLU A 68 -2.29 -5.53 12.67
CA GLU A 68 -2.58 -4.16 12.31
C GLU A 68 -1.40 -3.70 11.47
N THR A 69 -1.66 -3.45 10.18
CA THR A 69 -0.77 -2.58 9.43
C THR A 69 -0.83 -1.31 10.26
N LYS A 70 0.23 -1.03 11.01
CA LYS A 70 0.44 0.32 11.50
C LYS A 70 0.53 1.11 10.19
N SER A 71 -0.62 1.60 9.72
CA SER A 71 -0.70 2.95 9.21
C SER A 71 -0.17 3.77 10.37
N GLN A 72 1.16 3.81 10.47
CA GLN A 72 1.84 4.95 10.98
C GLN A 72 1.24 6.04 10.11
N SER A 73 0.23 6.73 10.66
CA SER A 73 0.06 8.14 10.43
C SER A 73 1.41 8.76 10.79
N SER A 74 2.39 8.58 9.92
CA SER A 74 3.68 9.20 10.07
C SER A 74 3.40 10.67 9.92
N ALA A 75 4.07 11.48 10.74
CA ALA A 75 4.22 12.92 10.51
C ALA A 75 4.82 13.27 9.12
N TYR A 76 5.01 12.28 8.24
CA TYR A 76 5.61 12.31 6.92
C TYR A 76 4.75 11.63 5.85
N ALA A 77 3.46 11.34 6.12
CA ALA A 77 2.60 10.84 5.04
C ALA A 77 2.50 11.94 3.98
N ILE A 78 3.11 11.74 2.82
CA ILE A 78 3.04 12.72 1.75
C ILE A 78 1.58 12.86 1.31
N ASP A 79 1.04 14.07 1.44
CA ASP A 79 -0.24 14.41 0.86
C ASP A 79 -0.10 14.37 -0.67
N ALA A 80 -0.85 13.48 -1.30
CA ALA A 80 -0.87 13.36 -2.76
C ALA A 80 -1.23 14.67 -3.45
N ALA A 81 -2.03 15.53 -2.82
CA ALA A 81 -2.34 16.86 -3.34
C ALA A 81 -1.09 17.75 -3.35
N ALA A 82 -0.35 17.81 -2.24
CA ALA A 82 0.89 18.58 -2.12
C ALA A 82 1.98 18.08 -3.10
N LEU A 83 2.08 16.76 -3.30
CA LEU A 83 3.00 16.17 -4.28
C LEU A 83 2.64 16.60 -5.71
N THR A 84 1.34 16.60 -6.03
CA THR A 84 0.84 17.01 -7.35
C THR A 84 1.15 18.49 -7.61
N GLU A 85 0.89 19.37 -6.63
CA GLU A 85 1.21 20.79 -6.72
C GLU A 85 2.71 21.04 -6.89
N THR A 86 3.54 20.27 -6.20
CA THR A 86 5.00 20.35 -6.33
C THR A 86 5.43 20.01 -7.75
N PHE A 87 4.92 18.92 -8.33
CA PHE A 87 5.23 18.57 -9.72
C PHE A 87 4.75 19.62 -10.72
N GLN A 88 3.57 20.22 -10.51
CA GLN A 88 3.09 21.31 -11.36
C GLN A 88 3.99 22.54 -11.27
N THR A 89 4.47 22.85 -10.07
CA THR A 89 5.38 23.98 -9.83
C THR A 89 6.73 23.74 -10.51
N LEU A 90 7.31 22.55 -10.35
CA LEU A 90 8.56 22.17 -11.02
C LEU A 90 8.43 22.24 -12.54
N ALA A 91 7.34 21.69 -13.10
CA ALA A 91 7.13 21.72 -14.54
C ALA A 91 7.04 23.16 -15.09
N ARG A 92 6.48 24.10 -14.33
CA ARG A 92 6.47 25.53 -14.70
C ARG A 92 7.86 26.17 -14.58
N ILE A 93 8.63 25.81 -13.54
CA ILE A 93 9.99 26.32 -13.32
C ILE A 93 10.92 25.86 -14.44
N ASP A 94 10.76 24.61 -14.88
CA ASP A 94 11.57 23.98 -15.92
C ASP A 94 11.05 24.25 -17.34
N ASP A 95 10.05 25.14 -17.48
CA ASP A 95 9.45 25.60 -18.75
C ASP A 95 8.95 24.46 -19.66
N PHE A 96 8.35 23.42 -19.06
CA PHE A 96 7.74 22.34 -19.82
C PHE A 96 6.52 22.85 -20.60
N SER A 97 6.37 22.36 -21.82
CA SER A 97 5.20 22.69 -22.64
C SER A 97 3.92 22.09 -22.06
N ASP A 98 2.78 22.68 -22.39
CA ASP A 98 1.46 22.20 -21.96
C ASP A 98 1.22 20.73 -22.36
N ASP A 99 1.73 20.31 -23.54
CA ASP A 99 1.61 18.94 -24.02
C ASP A 99 2.42 17.95 -23.18
N GLU A 100 3.64 18.33 -22.75
CA GLU A 100 4.49 17.52 -21.88
C GLU A 100 3.89 17.39 -20.48
N ILE A 101 3.41 18.51 -19.93
CA ILE A 101 2.72 18.56 -18.64
C ILE A 101 1.49 17.66 -18.69
N PHE A 102 0.67 17.80 -19.73
CA PHE A 102 -0.54 17.01 -19.90
C PHE A 102 -0.22 15.51 -20.03
N ALA A 103 0.78 15.14 -20.83
CA ALA A 103 1.19 13.75 -21.00
C ALA A 103 1.67 13.14 -19.67
N PHE A 104 2.48 13.86 -18.90
CA PHE A 104 2.95 13.44 -17.59
C PHE A 104 1.78 13.23 -16.62
N PHE A 105 0.91 14.24 -16.44
CA PHE A 105 -0.17 14.16 -15.47
C PHE A 105 -1.23 13.12 -15.84
N LYS A 106 -1.45 12.87 -17.14
CA LYS A 106 -2.30 11.77 -17.61
C LYS A 106 -1.77 10.40 -17.18
N VAL A 107 -0.46 10.19 -17.20
CA VAL A 107 0.16 8.94 -16.72
C VAL A 107 0.12 8.88 -15.19
N TYR A 108 0.48 9.98 -14.53
CA TYR A 108 0.44 10.11 -13.07
C TYR A 108 -0.94 9.78 -12.48
N GLU A 109 -2.01 10.34 -13.05
CA GLU A 109 -3.39 10.07 -12.64
C GLU A 109 -3.77 8.60 -12.84
N LYS A 110 -3.38 7.99 -13.97
CA LYS A 110 -3.61 6.56 -14.23
C LYS A 110 -2.87 5.66 -13.25
N MET A 111 -1.68 6.04 -12.82
CA MET A 111 -0.92 5.32 -11.79
C MET A 111 -1.54 5.48 -10.39
N GLY A 112 -2.23 6.60 -10.17
CA GLY A 112 -2.92 6.97 -8.93
C GLY A 112 -1.99 7.68 -7.96
N GLY A 113 -2.18 9.00 -7.79
CA GLY A 113 -1.31 9.84 -6.96
C GLY A 113 -1.10 9.33 -5.52
N ALA A 114 -2.15 8.76 -4.90
CA ALA A 114 -2.03 8.14 -3.58
C ALA A 114 -1.06 6.95 -3.53
N ARG A 115 -1.00 6.15 -4.60
CA ARG A 115 -0.07 5.01 -4.71
C ARG A 115 1.37 5.49 -4.90
N ILE A 116 1.55 6.59 -5.62
CA ILE A 116 2.87 7.20 -5.83
C ILE A 116 3.37 7.80 -4.50
N ALA A 117 2.52 8.51 -3.77
CA ALA A 117 2.84 9.01 -2.44
C ALA A 117 3.21 7.88 -1.46
N GLU A 118 2.45 6.79 -1.45
CA GLU A 118 2.76 5.61 -0.64
C GLU A 118 4.12 5.00 -1.00
N ALA A 119 4.45 4.87 -2.29
CA ALA A 119 5.74 4.37 -2.73
C ALA A 119 6.90 5.27 -2.25
N TYR A 120 6.71 6.59 -2.30
CA TYR A 120 7.69 7.54 -1.78
C TYR A 120 7.90 7.40 -0.26
N ASP A 121 6.81 7.27 0.50
CA ASP A 121 6.88 7.07 1.96
C ASP A 121 7.68 5.81 2.31
N VAL A 122 7.46 4.72 1.58
CA VAL A 122 8.21 3.46 1.74
C VAL A 122 9.70 3.67 1.47
N ILE A 123 10.05 4.31 0.36
CA ILE A 123 11.45 4.59 -0.01
C ILE A 123 12.13 5.47 1.05
N THR A 124 11.44 6.50 1.52
CA THR A 124 11.97 7.41 2.55
C THR A 124 12.28 6.67 3.85
N LYS A 125 11.39 5.78 4.29
CA LYS A 125 11.60 4.94 5.47
C LYS A 125 12.81 4.00 5.30
N LEU A 126 12.92 3.36 4.14
CA LEU A 126 14.05 2.47 3.83
C LEU A 126 15.39 3.23 3.83
N ASN A 127 15.42 4.42 3.24
CA ASN A 127 16.63 5.25 3.21
C ASN A 127 17.06 5.64 4.63
N LYS A 128 16.13 6.06 5.47
CA LYS A 128 16.41 6.40 6.87
C LYS A 128 16.98 5.21 7.65
N GLN A 129 16.36 4.04 7.52
CA GLN A 129 16.85 2.81 8.17
C GLN A 129 18.29 2.48 7.73
N ARG A 130 18.57 2.62 6.43
CA ARG A 130 19.91 2.37 5.89
C ARG A 130 20.95 3.35 6.43
N GLU A 131 20.57 4.62 6.60
CA GLU A 131 21.42 5.65 7.21
C GLU A 131 21.74 5.31 8.67
N GLU A 132 20.73 4.98 9.48
CA GLU A 132 20.88 4.56 10.87
C GLU A 132 21.78 3.31 11.00
N GLU A 133 21.63 2.34 10.09
CA GLU A 133 22.50 1.16 10.06
C GLU A 133 23.97 1.51 9.75
N LEU A 134 24.20 2.43 8.81
CA LEU A 134 25.55 2.88 8.45
C LEU A 134 26.20 3.62 9.62
N GLU A 135 25.47 4.51 10.27
CA GLU A 135 25.94 5.23 11.47
C GLU A 135 26.30 4.25 12.60
N ASN A 136 25.44 3.25 12.85
CA ASN A 136 25.71 2.23 13.85
C ASN A 136 26.94 1.38 13.53
N LYS A 137 27.15 1.02 12.25
CA LYS A 137 28.35 0.29 11.81
C LYS A 137 29.61 1.15 11.98
N LEU A 138 29.56 2.42 11.57
CA LEU A 138 30.64 3.38 11.76
C LEU A 138 31.00 3.57 13.23
N PHE A 139 30.00 3.68 14.10
CA PHE A 139 30.19 3.80 15.55
C PHE A 139 30.88 2.57 16.15
N LYS A 140 30.49 1.35 15.73
CA LYS A 140 31.12 0.10 16.18
C LYS A 140 32.58 -0.01 15.73
N LEU A 141 32.89 0.39 14.49
CA LEU A 141 34.25 0.38 13.95
C LEU A 141 35.16 1.36 14.72
N LYS A 142 34.67 2.55 15.06
CA LYS A 142 35.42 3.54 15.85
C LYS A 142 35.69 3.11 17.29
N LYS A 143 34.87 2.21 17.87
CA LYS A 143 35.08 1.66 19.22
C LYS A 143 36.03 0.46 19.27
N ALA A 144 36.35 -0.13 18.12
CA ALA A 144 37.21 -1.30 18.01
C ALA A 144 38.68 -0.94 17.70
N GLN A 145 38.98 0.34 17.51
CA GLN A 145 40.32 0.93 17.43
C GLN A 145 40.67 1.59 18.76
#